data_AF-A0A5B8CMY4-F1
#
_entry.id   AF-A0A5B8CMY4-F1
#
_cell.length_a   1.000
_cell.length_b   1.000
_cell.length_c   1.000
_cell.angle_alpha   90.00
_cell.angle_beta   90.00
_cell.angle_gamma   90.00
#
_symmetry.space_group_name_H-M   'P 1'
#
loop_
_entity.id
_entity.type
_entity.pdbx_description
1 polymer ?
#
loop_
_entity_poly.entity_id
_entity_poly.type
_entity_poly.pdbx_seq_one_letter_code
_entity_poly.pdbx_strand_id
1 'polypeptide(L)'
;MDILSTGKGRAILASSRTEETSLILPDARNSVFTTALIAGLRGAADFHGEGYIKLFSLHEYLADRVPSLTADRQHPILRTKLEKNFAIALSPASQQAETAPMASKPMLREALATVMPTLYPAGPVDRDVWERAGGDLAEITLNKPGRSMWFKALKLLANGGGGDIDARSLVAEALKDYPRNEHLLALS
;
A
#
# COMPACT_ATOMS: atom_id res chain seq x y z
N MET A 1 14.63 24.68 6.45
CA MET A 1 15.54 24.29 5.35
C MET A 1 14.74 23.43 4.38
N ASP A 2 14.80 23.74 3.09
CA ASP A 2 14.01 23.12 2.04
C ASP A 2 14.43 21.64 1.84
N ILE A 3 13.59 20.68 2.25
CA ILE A 3 13.88 19.23 2.19
C ILE A 3 14.26 18.77 0.78
N LEU A 4 13.78 19.46 -0.25
CA LEU A 4 14.06 19.18 -1.66
C LEU A 4 15.50 19.52 -2.07
N SER A 5 16.19 20.39 -1.31
CA SER A 5 17.56 20.83 -1.60
C SER A 5 18.65 19.89 -1.04
N THR A 6 18.25 18.82 -0.32
CA THR A 6 19.19 17.99 0.45
C THR A 6 19.82 16.86 -0.35
N GLY A 7 19.32 16.55 -1.55
CA GLY A 7 19.77 15.44 -2.40
C GLY A 7 20.75 15.85 -3.49
N LYS A 8 21.74 14.98 -3.79
CA LYS A 8 22.62 15.09 -4.96
C LYS A 8 22.69 13.76 -5.70
N GLY A 9 22.65 13.82 -7.02
CA GLY A 9 22.83 12.66 -7.89
C GLY A 9 21.98 12.73 -9.16
N ARG A 10 21.92 11.61 -9.89
CA ARG A 10 21.11 11.46 -11.10
C ARG A 10 20.26 10.21 -11.03
N ALA A 11 18.99 10.34 -11.36
CA ALA A 11 18.04 9.24 -11.52
C ALA A 11 17.40 9.29 -12.90
N ILE A 12 17.24 8.14 -13.52
CA ILE A 12 16.56 7.93 -14.80
C ILE A 12 15.46 6.91 -14.53
N LEU A 13 14.22 7.34 -14.72
CA LEU A 13 13.05 6.46 -14.75
C LEU A 13 12.64 6.26 -16.21
N ALA A 14 12.58 5.01 -16.64
CA ALA A 14 12.05 4.64 -17.94
C ALA A 14 10.77 3.83 -17.77
N SER A 15 9.85 4.01 -18.73
CA SER A 15 8.47 3.51 -18.66
C SER A 15 8.34 2.00 -18.79
N SER A 16 9.28 1.35 -19.47
CA SER A 16 9.29 -0.08 -19.75
C SER A 16 10.72 -0.61 -19.84
N ARG A 17 10.89 -1.94 -19.76
CA ARG A 17 12.16 -2.59 -20.09
C ARG A 17 12.43 -2.55 -21.60
N THR A 18 13.66 -2.88 -21.99
CA THR A 18 14.08 -2.88 -23.41
C THR A 18 13.21 -3.75 -24.32
N GLU A 19 12.73 -4.89 -23.81
CA GLU A 19 11.90 -5.86 -24.55
C GLU A 19 10.38 -5.59 -24.42
N GLU A 20 9.99 -4.48 -23.79
CA GLU A 20 8.60 -4.17 -23.45
C GLU A 20 8.16 -2.84 -24.06
N THR A 21 6.87 -2.74 -24.37
CA THR A 21 6.29 -1.53 -24.96
C THR A 21 5.58 -0.69 -23.89
N SER A 22 5.58 0.63 -24.08
CA SER A 22 4.78 1.54 -23.25
C SER A 22 3.32 1.54 -23.71
N LEU A 23 2.39 1.31 -22.79
CA LEU A 23 0.97 1.15 -23.10
C LEU A 23 0.17 2.43 -22.83
N ILE A 24 -0.84 2.64 -23.67
CA ILE A 24 -1.93 3.61 -23.49
C ILE A 24 -3.22 2.79 -23.45
N LEU A 25 -4.02 2.94 -22.39
CA LEU A 25 -5.31 2.24 -22.28
C LEU A 25 -6.36 2.90 -23.18
N PRO A 26 -7.42 2.17 -23.59
CA PRO A 26 -8.55 2.78 -24.29
C PRO A 26 -9.06 4.02 -23.55
N ASP A 27 -9.32 5.09 -24.29
CA ASP A 27 -9.80 6.39 -23.80
C ASP A 27 -8.88 7.13 -22.80
N ALA A 28 -7.65 6.64 -22.60
CA ALA A 28 -6.69 7.29 -21.72
C ALA A 28 -6.00 8.48 -22.43
N ARG A 29 -6.03 9.65 -21.78
CA ARG A 29 -5.30 10.84 -22.23
C ARG A 29 -3.78 10.67 -22.22
N ASN A 30 -3.26 9.85 -21.30
CA ASN A 30 -1.84 9.65 -21.06
C ASN A 30 -1.50 8.15 -21.10
N SER A 31 -0.21 7.83 -21.31
CA SER A 31 0.27 6.46 -21.09
C SER A 31 0.04 5.98 -19.66
N VAL A 32 0.02 4.66 -19.45
CA VAL A 32 -0.11 4.08 -18.12
C VAL A 32 0.99 4.57 -17.19
N PHE A 33 2.25 4.58 -17.67
CA PHE A 33 3.38 5.09 -16.92
C PHE A 33 3.23 6.57 -16.56
N THR A 34 2.90 7.43 -17.53
CA THR A 34 2.74 8.87 -17.28
C THR A 34 1.60 9.14 -16.30
N THR A 35 0.50 8.40 -16.41
CA THR A 35 -0.64 8.49 -15.49
C THR A 35 -0.22 8.11 -14.08
N ALA A 36 0.48 6.99 -13.91
CA ALA A 36 1.01 6.56 -12.62
C ALA A 36 2.03 7.55 -12.06
N LEU A 37 2.97 8.05 -12.88
CA LEU A 37 3.97 9.03 -12.47
C LEU A 37 3.34 10.30 -11.92
N ILE A 38 2.34 10.85 -12.60
CA ILE A 38 1.60 12.03 -12.14
C ILE A 38 0.87 11.74 -10.82
N ALA A 39 0.22 10.58 -10.69
CA ALA A 39 -0.46 10.20 -9.46
C ALA A 39 0.52 10.05 -8.28
N GLY A 40 1.67 9.40 -8.49
CA GLY A 40 2.73 9.25 -7.51
C GLY A 40 3.26 10.60 -7.04
N LEU A 41 3.58 11.50 -7.99
CA LEU A 41 4.03 12.87 -7.72
C LEU A 41 2.99 13.75 -7.01
N ARG A 42 1.70 13.40 -7.11
CA ARG A 42 0.60 14.07 -6.40
C ARG A 42 0.32 13.50 -5.01
N GLY A 43 1.14 12.55 -4.54
CA GLY A 43 1.06 12.02 -3.18
C GLY A 43 0.71 10.55 -3.09
N ALA A 44 0.35 9.87 -4.18
CA ALA A 44 0.10 8.42 -4.13
C ALA A 44 1.36 7.60 -3.78
N ALA A 45 2.54 8.20 -3.90
CA ALA A 45 3.83 7.63 -3.49
C ALA A 45 4.31 8.10 -2.09
N ASP A 46 3.47 8.83 -1.34
CA ASP A 46 3.74 9.21 0.05
C ASP A 46 3.15 8.18 1.01
N PHE A 47 3.73 6.98 1.01
CA PHE A 47 3.20 5.85 1.79
C PHE A 47 3.17 6.08 3.30
N HIS A 48 4.05 6.94 3.80
CA HIS A 48 4.21 7.21 5.23
C HIS A 48 3.62 8.55 5.67
N GLY A 49 3.00 9.32 4.76
CA GLY A 49 2.44 10.63 5.08
C GLY A 49 3.48 11.64 5.54
N GLU A 50 4.71 11.55 5.01
CA GLU A 50 5.81 12.46 5.38
C GLU A 50 5.60 13.87 4.80
N GLY A 51 4.63 14.05 3.90
CA GLY A 51 4.32 15.33 3.25
C GLY A 51 5.22 15.64 2.06
N TYR A 52 6.08 14.70 1.68
CA TYR A 52 6.96 14.79 0.53
C TYR A 52 7.27 13.40 -0.01
N ILE A 53 7.61 13.33 -1.29
CA ILE A 53 7.82 12.09 -2.01
C ILE A 53 9.31 11.90 -2.21
N LYS A 54 9.84 10.79 -1.70
CA LYS A 54 11.22 10.35 -1.94
C LYS A 54 11.30 9.59 -3.26
N LEU A 55 12.48 9.64 -3.90
CA LEU A 55 12.71 8.96 -5.19
C LEU A 55 12.38 7.46 -5.13
N PHE A 56 12.82 6.75 -4.09
CA PHE A 56 12.59 5.30 -4.00
C PHE A 56 11.12 4.96 -3.73
N SER A 57 10.40 5.80 -2.98
CA SER A 57 8.94 5.63 -2.79
C SER A 57 8.18 5.83 -4.10
N LEU A 58 8.58 6.80 -4.92
CA LEU A 58 8.01 6.97 -6.27
C LEU A 58 8.29 5.75 -7.16
N HIS A 59 9.50 5.21 -7.12
CA HIS A 59 9.85 4.01 -7.88
C HIS A 59 9.05 2.79 -7.42
N GLU A 60 8.91 2.57 -6.11
CA GLU A 60 8.11 1.49 -5.54
C GLU A 60 6.64 1.60 -5.98
N TYR A 61 6.05 2.79 -5.92
CA TYR A 61 4.71 3.04 -6.44
C TYR A 61 4.57 2.68 -7.92
N LEU A 62 5.54 3.10 -8.75
CA LEU A 62 5.53 2.81 -10.19
C LEU A 62 5.70 1.31 -10.48
N ALA A 63 6.58 0.65 -9.74
CA ALA A 63 6.89 -0.78 -9.89
C ALA A 63 5.71 -1.68 -9.53
N ASP A 64 4.82 -1.24 -8.63
CA ASP A 64 3.56 -1.93 -8.31
C ASP A 64 2.42 -1.53 -9.27
N ARG A 65 2.27 -0.22 -9.52
CA ARG A 65 1.08 0.31 -10.21
C ARG A 65 1.07 0.04 -11.70
N VAL A 66 2.22 0.08 -12.37
CA VAL A 66 2.26 -0.07 -13.84
C VAL A 66 2.03 -1.52 -14.28
N PRO A 67 2.65 -2.55 -13.68
CA PRO A 67 2.34 -3.95 -14.01
C PRO A 67 0.88 -4.31 -13.72
N SER A 68 0.33 -3.87 -12.58
CA SER A 68 -1.07 -4.14 -12.23
C SER A 68 -2.09 -3.54 -13.21
N LEU A 69 -1.80 -2.38 -13.80
CA LEU A 69 -2.66 -1.74 -14.82
C LEU A 69 -2.47 -2.30 -16.23
N THR A 70 -1.41 -3.04 -16.48
CA THR A 70 -1.03 -3.53 -17.81
C THR A 70 -1.17 -5.03 -17.99
N ALA A 71 -1.69 -5.72 -16.97
CA ALA A 71 -1.66 -7.19 -16.90
C ALA A 71 -0.22 -7.72 -17.03
N ASP A 72 0.70 -7.12 -16.28
CA ASP A 72 2.11 -7.52 -16.17
C ASP A 72 2.94 -7.36 -17.47
N ARG A 73 2.47 -6.55 -18.43
CA ARG A 73 3.12 -6.35 -19.74
C ARG A 73 4.10 -5.19 -19.79
N GLN A 74 4.16 -4.38 -18.74
CA GLN A 74 5.00 -3.20 -18.70
C GLN A 74 5.62 -3.01 -17.31
N HIS A 75 6.95 -2.94 -17.25
CA HIS A 75 7.72 -2.79 -16.03
C HIS A 75 8.60 -1.54 -16.09
N PRO A 76 8.33 -0.52 -15.27
CA PRO A 76 9.20 0.63 -15.14
C PRO A 76 10.57 0.24 -14.61
N ILE A 77 11.60 0.99 -15.01
CA ILE A 77 12.98 0.78 -14.60
C ILE A 77 13.58 2.06 -14.05
N LEU A 78 14.21 1.95 -12.87
CA LEU A 78 15.03 3.00 -12.28
C LEU A 78 16.51 2.68 -12.48
N ARG A 79 17.24 3.62 -13.08
CA ARG A 79 18.71 3.64 -13.09
C ARG A 79 19.18 4.88 -12.36
N THR A 80 20.03 4.72 -11.36
CA THR A 80 20.40 5.86 -10.53
C THR A 80 21.82 5.78 -9.98
N LYS A 81 22.42 6.95 -9.75
CA LYS A 81 23.70 7.13 -9.07
C LYS A 81 23.51 8.24 -8.04
N LEU A 82 23.30 7.85 -6.78
CA LEU A 82 22.97 8.74 -5.67
C LEU A 82 23.85 8.42 -4.47
N GLU A 83 24.05 9.42 -3.62
CA GLU A 83 24.67 9.23 -2.30
C GLU A 83 23.62 8.86 -1.23
N LYS A 84 22.40 9.42 -1.33
CA LYS A 84 21.28 9.19 -0.41
C LYS A 84 19.96 9.22 -1.16
N ASN A 85 18.93 8.58 -0.61
CA ASN A 85 17.55 8.76 -1.07
C ASN A 85 17.06 10.16 -0.64
N PHE A 86 16.49 10.93 -1.56
CA PHE A 86 16.09 12.32 -1.32
C PHE A 86 14.69 12.61 -1.83
N ALA A 87 14.11 13.69 -1.30
CA ALA A 87 12.80 14.19 -1.67
C ALA A 87 12.84 14.85 -3.06
N ILE A 88 11.90 14.49 -3.92
CA ILE A 88 11.80 14.98 -5.31
C ILE A 88 10.53 15.81 -5.57
N ALA A 89 9.53 15.72 -4.69
CA ALA A 89 8.30 16.48 -4.79
C ALA A 89 7.67 16.67 -3.40
N LEU A 90 6.90 17.74 -3.24
CA LEU A 90 6.00 17.90 -2.10
C LEU A 90 4.73 17.08 -2.36
N SER A 91 4.21 16.44 -1.31
CA SER A 91 2.93 15.74 -1.36
C SER A 91 1.85 16.72 -0.90
N PRO A 92 0.86 17.09 -1.75
CA PRO A 92 -0.27 17.91 -1.33
C PRO A 92 -1.15 17.19 -0.28
N ALA A 93 -0.93 15.88 -0.04
CA ALA A 93 -1.57 15.17 1.08
C ALA A 93 -1.26 15.79 2.44
N SER A 94 -0.14 16.52 2.59
CA SER A 94 0.14 17.30 3.82
C SER A 94 -0.75 18.54 3.98
N GLN A 95 -1.35 19.07 2.91
CA GLN A 95 -2.32 20.18 2.95
C GLN A 95 -3.78 19.71 2.93
N GLN A 96 -4.02 18.42 2.65
CA GLN A 96 -5.36 17.80 2.65
C GLN A 96 -5.59 16.82 3.82
N ALA A 97 -4.57 16.55 4.64
CA ALA A 97 -4.66 15.69 5.82
C ALA A 97 -5.64 16.21 6.91
N GLU A 98 -6.11 17.45 6.82
CA GLU A 98 -7.13 17.95 7.76
C GLU A 98 -8.59 17.63 7.36
N THR A 99 -8.88 17.12 6.14
CA THR A 99 -10.31 17.04 5.69
C THR A 99 -10.78 15.84 4.85
N ALA A 100 -10.01 14.76 4.62
CA ALA A 100 -10.52 13.60 3.84
C ALA A 100 -10.34 12.24 4.56
N PRO A 101 -11.28 11.28 4.41
CA PRO A 101 -11.35 10.08 5.23
C PRO A 101 -10.19 9.12 4.94
N MET A 102 -9.63 8.62 6.04
CA MET A 102 -8.43 7.83 6.18
C MET A 102 -8.60 6.37 5.68
N ALA A 103 -8.78 6.11 4.39
CA ALA A 103 -8.65 4.72 3.89
C ALA A 103 -8.40 4.63 2.38
N SER A 104 -7.14 4.72 1.94
CA SER A 104 -6.74 4.10 0.68
C SER A 104 -6.45 2.60 0.92
N LYS A 105 -6.77 1.72 -0.04
CA LYS A 105 -6.55 0.26 0.07
C LYS A 105 -5.14 -0.17 0.54
N PRO A 106 -4.03 0.42 0.03
CA PRO A 106 -2.69 0.05 0.50
C PRO A 106 -2.42 0.50 1.95
N MET A 107 -2.82 1.71 2.34
CA MET A 107 -2.67 2.20 3.73
C MET A 107 -3.50 1.37 4.73
N LEU A 108 -4.72 0.97 4.35
CA LEU A 108 -5.59 0.14 5.18
C LEU A 108 -4.93 -1.21 5.49
N ARG A 109 -4.30 -1.86 4.49
CA ARG A 109 -3.63 -3.15 4.69
C ARG A 109 -2.44 -3.02 5.64
N GLU A 110 -1.65 -1.96 5.53
CA GLU A 110 -0.49 -1.73 6.40
C GLU A 110 -0.89 -1.38 7.83
N ALA A 111 -1.94 -0.58 8.00
CA ALA A 111 -2.51 -0.29 9.31
C ALA A 111 -3.00 -1.58 9.98
N LEU A 112 -3.76 -2.42 9.28
CA LEU A 112 -4.20 -3.73 9.77
C LEU A 112 -3.02 -4.65 10.11
N ALA A 113 -1.96 -4.67 9.28
CA ALA A 113 -0.77 -5.49 9.51
C ALA A 113 0.04 -5.05 10.74
N THR A 114 -0.18 -3.83 11.21
CA THR A 114 0.44 -3.28 12.42
C THR A 114 -0.43 -3.55 13.66
N VAL A 115 -1.73 -3.28 13.55
CA VAL A 115 -2.67 -3.36 14.67
C VAL A 115 -3.03 -4.81 15.01
N MET A 116 -3.36 -5.63 14.00
CA MET A 116 -3.91 -6.97 14.24
C MET A 116 -2.94 -7.91 14.97
N PRO A 117 -1.63 -8.02 14.62
CA PRO A 117 -0.70 -8.86 15.39
C PRO A 117 -0.45 -8.37 16.82
N THR A 118 -0.72 -7.09 17.09
CA THR A 118 -0.57 -6.50 18.43
C THR A 118 -1.75 -6.88 19.33
N LEU A 119 -2.96 -6.94 18.76
CA LEU A 119 -4.19 -7.31 19.48
C LEU A 119 -4.43 -8.83 19.52
N TYR A 120 -3.95 -9.55 18.51
CA TYR A 120 -4.16 -10.98 18.31
C TYR A 120 -2.81 -11.66 18.04
N PRO A 121 -1.97 -11.86 19.09
CA PRO A 121 -0.63 -12.39 18.94
C PRO A 121 -0.61 -13.84 18.44
N ALA A 122 -1.68 -14.62 18.67
CA ALA A 122 -1.80 -15.98 18.14
C ALA A 122 -2.18 -16.02 16.64
N GLY A 123 -2.41 -14.87 16.01
CA GLY A 123 -2.75 -14.76 14.59
C GLY A 123 -4.25 -14.62 14.31
N PRO A 124 -4.69 -14.82 13.05
CA PRO A 124 -6.10 -14.73 12.66
C PRO A 124 -7.03 -15.75 13.34
N VAL A 125 -6.47 -16.82 13.89
CA VAL A 125 -7.19 -17.83 14.68
C VAL A 125 -7.49 -17.38 16.11
N ASP A 126 -6.82 -16.32 16.57
CA ASP A 126 -6.98 -15.84 17.94
C ASP A 126 -8.42 -15.31 18.13
N ARG A 127 -9.13 -15.87 19.11
CA ARG A 127 -10.55 -15.61 19.38
C ARG A 127 -11.44 -15.77 18.14
N ASP A 128 -11.04 -16.63 17.21
CA ASP A 128 -11.76 -16.91 15.96
C ASP A 128 -12.10 -15.62 15.18
N VAL A 129 -11.29 -14.56 15.33
CA VAL A 129 -11.60 -13.22 14.80
C VAL A 129 -11.76 -13.24 13.28
N TRP A 130 -10.99 -14.09 12.59
CA TRP A 130 -11.09 -14.25 11.15
C TRP A 130 -12.43 -14.88 10.73
N GLU A 131 -12.86 -15.96 11.38
CA GLU A 131 -14.13 -16.64 11.07
C GLU A 131 -15.33 -15.78 11.45
N ARG A 132 -15.28 -15.12 12.61
CA ARG A 132 -16.32 -14.18 13.05
C ARG A 132 -16.48 -12.99 12.10
N ALA A 133 -15.41 -12.60 11.41
CA ALA A 133 -15.44 -11.58 10.38
C ALA A 133 -15.93 -12.08 9.00
N GLY A 134 -16.33 -13.35 8.87
CA GLY A 134 -16.81 -13.98 7.63
C GLY A 134 -15.71 -14.74 6.86
N GLY A 135 -14.52 -14.88 7.44
CA GLY A 135 -13.39 -15.52 6.80
C GLY A 135 -13.38 -17.04 6.92
N ASP A 136 -12.67 -17.71 6.04
CA ASP A 136 -12.45 -19.16 6.06
C ASP A 136 -10.99 -19.47 6.44
N LEU A 137 -10.78 -20.14 7.58
CA LEU A 137 -9.46 -20.53 8.05
C LEU A 137 -8.80 -21.62 7.19
N ALA A 138 -9.57 -22.38 6.40
CA ALA A 138 -9.03 -23.40 5.49
C ALA A 138 -8.11 -22.79 4.41
N GLU A 139 -8.29 -21.49 4.11
CA GLU A 139 -7.48 -20.72 3.18
C GLU A 139 -6.14 -20.22 3.81
N ILE A 140 -5.99 -20.31 5.13
CA ILE A 140 -4.84 -19.79 5.88
C ILE A 140 -3.89 -20.93 6.27
N THR A 141 -2.59 -20.72 6.06
CA THR A 141 -1.58 -21.67 6.55
C THR A 141 -1.33 -21.45 8.04
N LEU A 142 -1.80 -22.40 8.87
CA LEU A 142 -1.78 -22.32 10.33
C LEU A 142 -0.43 -22.70 10.99
N ASN A 143 0.53 -23.25 10.23
CA ASN A 143 1.78 -23.76 10.80
C ASN A 143 2.91 -22.70 10.91
N LYS A 144 2.56 -21.44 11.21
CA LYS A 144 3.50 -20.31 11.30
C LYS A 144 3.22 -19.42 12.52
N PRO A 145 4.20 -18.61 12.99
CA PRO A 145 3.95 -17.63 14.06
C PRO A 145 2.83 -16.64 13.70
N GLY A 146 2.07 -16.17 14.68
CA GLY A 146 0.86 -15.35 14.49
C GLY A 146 1.04 -14.13 13.58
N ARG A 147 2.17 -13.42 13.69
CA ARG A 147 2.49 -12.27 12.81
C ARG A 147 2.65 -12.67 11.34
N SER A 148 3.25 -13.82 11.06
CA SER A 148 3.38 -14.37 9.71
C SER A 148 2.04 -14.82 9.15
N MET A 149 1.15 -15.33 10.01
CA MET A 149 -0.22 -15.69 9.63
C MET A 149 -1.02 -14.43 9.25
N TRP A 150 -0.93 -13.36 10.04
CA TRP A 150 -1.54 -12.06 9.71
C TRP A 150 -1.07 -11.49 8.38
N PHE A 151 0.24 -11.53 8.10
CA PHE A 151 0.76 -11.06 6.82
C PHE A 151 0.13 -11.82 5.63
N LYS A 152 0.02 -13.15 5.74
CA LYS A 152 -0.58 -13.98 4.69
C LYS A 152 -2.09 -13.74 4.57
N ALA A 153 -2.80 -13.67 5.69
CA ALA A 153 -4.24 -13.44 5.74
C ALA A 153 -4.62 -12.07 5.14
N LEU A 154 -3.90 -11.00 5.50
CA LEU A 154 -4.13 -9.67 4.94
C LEU A 154 -3.75 -9.56 3.47
N LYS A 155 -2.75 -10.33 3.01
CA LYS A 155 -2.44 -10.45 1.58
C LYS A 155 -3.56 -11.16 0.82
N LEU A 156 -4.14 -12.20 1.41
CA LEU A 156 -5.27 -12.93 0.84
C LEU A 156 -6.52 -12.05 0.73
N LEU A 157 -6.85 -11.32 1.80
CA LEU A 157 -7.96 -10.35 1.84
C LEU A 157 -7.77 -9.21 0.82
N ALA A 158 -6.54 -8.71 0.66
CA ALA A 158 -6.25 -7.68 -0.34
C ALA A 158 -6.50 -8.16 -1.78
N ASN A 159 -6.35 -9.46 -2.02
CA ASN A 159 -6.62 -10.11 -3.30
C ASN A 159 -8.08 -10.59 -3.43
N GLY A 160 -8.95 -10.28 -2.46
CA GLY A 160 -10.36 -10.67 -2.46
C GLY A 160 -10.62 -12.14 -2.12
N GLY A 161 -9.68 -12.82 -1.45
CA GLY A 161 -9.85 -14.18 -0.96
C GLY A 161 -9.95 -14.27 0.56
N GLY A 162 -10.10 -15.48 1.07
CA GLY A 162 -10.13 -15.76 2.51
C GLY A 162 -11.52 -15.86 3.11
N GLY A 163 -12.55 -16.09 2.28
CA GLY A 163 -13.96 -16.20 2.67
C GLY A 163 -14.79 -14.99 2.23
N ASP A 164 -15.91 -14.76 2.91
CA ASP A 164 -16.78 -13.58 2.76
C ASP A 164 -16.33 -12.43 3.69
N ILE A 165 -15.01 -12.30 3.86
CA ILE A 165 -14.38 -11.33 4.75
C ILE A 165 -13.91 -10.11 3.97
N ASP A 166 -14.11 -8.93 4.54
CA ASP A 166 -13.48 -7.70 4.09
C ASP A 166 -12.83 -6.94 5.25
N ALA A 167 -12.10 -5.87 4.92
CA ALA A 167 -11.40 -5.09 5.93
C ALA A 167 -12.35 -4.46 6.98
N ARG A 168 -13.58 -4.10 6.59
CA ARG A 168 -14.57 -3.50 7.49
C ARG A 168 -15.14 -4.56 8.42
N SER A 169 -15.46 -5.75 7.92
CA SER A 169 -15.96 -6.85 8.76
C SER A 169 -14.91 -7.27 9.79
N LEU A 170 -13.63 -7.32 9.39
CA LEU A 170 -12.51 -7.61 10.28
C LEU A 170 -12.32 -6.53 11.36
N VAL A 171 -12.36 -5.25 11.00
CA VAL A 171 -12.26 -4.14 11.96
C VAL A 171 -13.46 -4.12 12.90
N ALA A 172 -14.67 -4.32 12.38
CA ALA A 172 -15.89 -4.37 13.17
C ALA A 172 -15.84 -5.48 14.23
N GLU A 173 -15.35 -6.66 13.88
CA GLU A 173 -15.20 -7.75 14.84
C GLU A 173 -14.10 -7.45 15.87
N ALA A 174 -12.99 -6.86 15.42
CA ALA A 174 -11.93 -6.46 16.33
C ALA A 174 -12.36 -5.36 17.31
N LEU A 175 -13.25 -4.45 16.90
CA LEU A 175 -13.83 -3.43 17.78
C LEU A 175 -14.80 -4.01 18.82
N LYS A 176 -15.46 -5.14 18.56
CA LYS A 176 -16.25 -5.82 19.60
C LYS A 176 -15.36 -6.31 20.74
N ASP A 177 -14.18 -6.82 20.40
CA ASP A 177 -13.21 -7.31 21.36
C ASP A 177 -12.41 -6.17 22.03
N TYR A 178 -12.15 -5.09 21.29
CA TYR A 178 -11.33 -3.95 21.72
C TYR A 178 -12.01 -2.59 21.44
N PRO A 179 -13.13 -2.27 22.11
CA PRO A 179 -14.01 -1.14 21.76
C PRO A 179 -13.40 0.25 21.99
N ARG A 180 -12.32 0.34 22.77
CA ARG A 180 -11.62 1.60 23.08
C ARG A 180 -10.29 1.74 22.34
N ASN A 181 -10.01 0.86 21.37
CA ASN A 181 -8.75 0.92 20.64
C ASN A 181 -8.79 2.03 19.59
N GLU A 182 -8.03 3.11 19.83
CA GLU A 182 -7.98 4.27 18.93
C GLU A 182 -7.51 3.91 17.52
N HIS A 183 -6.60 2.93 17.38
CA HIS A 183 -6.12 2.50 16.08
C HIS A 183 -7.18 1.74 15.27
N LEU A 184 -8.07 0.98 15.91
CA LEU A 184 -9.20 0.33 15.23
C LEU A 184 -10.31 1.33 14.90
N LEU A 185 -10.60 2.28 15.81
CA LEU A 185 -11.59 3.33 15.59
C LEU A 185 -11.20 4.25 14.42
N ALA A 186 -9.91 4.46 14.20
CA ALA A 186 -9.41 5.20 13.03
C ALA A 186 -9.62 4.45 11.69
N LEU A 187 -9.95 3.15 11.73
CA LEU A 187 -10.10 2.28 10.56
C LEU A 187 -11.56 1.83 10.30
N SER A 188 -12.51 2.22 11.16
CA SER A 188 -13.93 1.84 11.08
C SER A 188 -14.73 2.61 10.04
#